data_AF-A0A0K8SYL9-F1
#
_entry.id   AF-A0A0K8SYL9-F1
#
_cell.length_a   1.000
_cell.length_b   1.000
_cell.length_c   1.000
_cell.angle_alpha   90.00
_cell.angle_beta   90.00
_cell.angle_gamma   90.00
#
_symmetry.space_group_name_H-M   'P 1'
#
loop_
_entity.id
_entity.type
_entity.pdbx_description
1 polymer ?
#
loop_
_entity_poly.entity_id
_entity_poly.type
_entity_poly.pdbx_seq_one_letter_code
_entity_poly.pdbx_strand_id
1 'polypeptide(L)'
;ARNNKDKYPYPTRQFTLRESFWFAVTSFTPQGGGEAPKSLSARTLVAAYWLFVVLMLATFTANLAAFLTVERMQSPVQSLKQLARQSRINYTVVQDSDAHNYFRNMKNAEETLYRVWKEITLNASANQSQYRVWDYPIKEQYGHILISMEKTGTVKSTAEGFQKVRENDDAEFALIHDALEIKYEVYRDCNLTEIGEPFAEQPYSIAVQQGSHLNEEISRRILDLQKDRYFESLSAKYWNSTLKGKCDSSDEDEGITLESGGVFIATLFGLVLAMLTLGIEIMYERKAKKNVIKVKKDKTENKSEKAEKMLNNPFFNDDKLFSREFGNFPKKPSKLLATKPKVSFITVFPRDQLY
;
A
#
# COMPACT_ATOMS: atom_id res chain seq x y z
N ALA A 1 21.20 17.76 37.18
CA ALA A 1 21.43 16.43 36.59
C ALA A 1 22.93 16.09 36.63
N ARG A 2 23.41 15.40 37.67
CA ARG A 2 24.83 15.07 37.83
C ARG A 2 25.22 13.95 36.86
N ASN A 3 25.81 14.33 35.72
CA ASN A 3 26.53 13.43 34.81
C ASN A 3 27.90 13.08 35.43
N ASN A 4 27.90 12.51 36.64
CA ASN A 4 29.15 12.15 37.31
C ASN A 4 29.62 10.79 36.76
N LYS A 5 30.67 10.80 35.95
CA LYS A 5 31.28 9.60 35.35
C LYS A 5 31.77 8.62 36.43
N ASP A 6 32.16 9.15 37.59
CA ASP A 6 32.75 8.39 38.69
C ASP A 6 31.75 7.52 39.46
N LYS A 7 30.44 7.64 39.18
CA LYS A 7 29.39 6.86 39.85
C LYS A 7 29.09 5.52 39.16
N TYR A 8 29.70 5.24 37.99
CA TYR A 8 29.43 4.04 37.21
C TYR A 8 30.72 3.24 37.00
N PRO A 9 30.76 1.94 37.38
CA PRO A 9 31.98 1.12 37.34
C PRO A 9 32.35 0.61 35.94
N TYR A 10 31.55 0.92 34.90
CA TYR A 10 31.73 0.48 33.52
C TYR A 10 31.75 1.67 32.54
N PRO A 11 32.44 1.58 31.39
CA PRO A 11 32.51 2.67 30.42
C PRO A 11 31.11 2.98 29.87
N THR A 12 30.61 4.19 30.15
CA THR A 12 29.27 4.65 29.75
C THR A 12 29.27 5.23 28.34
N ARG A 13 28.27 4.91 27.52
CA ARG A 13 28.10 5.53 26.20
C ARG A 13 27.91 7.05 26.33
N GLN A 14 28.72 7.81 25.58
CA GLN A 14 28.60 9.26 25.53
C GLN A 14 27.68 9.66 24.38
N PHE A 15 26.57 10.34 24.71
CA PHE A 15 25.63 10.86 23.71
C PHE A 15 26.21 12.11 23.06
N THR A 16 26.89 11.93 21.92
CA THR A 16 27.22 13.03 20.99
C THR A 16 26.06 13.23 20.01
N LEU A 17 26.00 14.35 19.27
CA LEU A 17 24.90 14.63 18.33
C LEU A 17 24.68 13.49 17.30
N ARG A 18 25.77 12.88 16.81
CA ARG A 18 25.72 11.73 15.90
C ARG A 18 25.12 10.49 16.58
N GLU A 19 25.51 10.23 17.83
CA GLU A 19 25.03 9.09 18.62
C GLU A 19 23.56 9.26 19.01
N SER A 20 23.12 10.48 19.31
CA SER A 20 21.73 10.82 19.58
C SER A 20 20.85 10.67 18.34
N PHE A 21 21.35 11.08 17.17
CA PHE A 21 20.65 10.86 15.90
C PHE A 21 20.52 9.37 15.58
N TRP A 22 21.61 8.61 15.75
CA TRP A 22 21.58 7.16 15.58
C TRP A 22 20.62 6.46 16.55
N PHE A 23 20.58 6.91 17.82
CA PHE A 23 19.63 6.42 18.82
C PHE A 23 18.17 6.71 18.44
N ALA A 24 17.88 7.89 17.87
CA ALA A 24 16.54 8.24 17.41
C ALA A 24 16.09 7.34 16.25
N VAL A 25 16.95 7.16 15.23
CA VAL A 25 16.65 6.30 14.07
C VAL A 25 16.45 4.83 14.49
N THR A 26 17.28 4.31 15.38
CA THR A 26 17.18 2.93 15.87
C THR A 26 16.01 2.70 16.82
N SER A 27 15.50 3.74 17.48
CA SER A 27 14.29 3.65 18.30
C SER A 27 13.00 3.61 17.47
N PHE A 28 13.07 3.93 16.18
CA PHE A 28 11.95 3.78 15.25
C PHE A 28 11.66 2.31 14.92
N THR A 29 12.65 1.43 15.08
CA THR A 29 12.47 -0.02 14.91
C THR A 29 12.23 -0.70 16.27
N PRO A 30 11.50 -1.83 16.30
CA PRO A 30 11.24 -2.57 17.54
C PRO A 30 12.50 -3.12 18.24
N GLN A 31 13.65 -3.10 17.56
CA GLN A 31 14.92 -3.62 18.07
C GLN A 31 15.57 -2.69 19.12
N GLY A 32 15.17 -1.40 19.16
CA GLY A 32 15.61 -0.44 20.17
C GLY A 32 17.04 0.10 19.99
N GLY A 33 17.31 1.28 20.55
CA GLY A 33 18.56 2.04 20.33
C GLY A 33 19.75 1.71 21.25
N GLY A 34 19.68 0.64 22.04
CA GLY A 34 20.72 0.25 23.01
C GLY A 34 20.60 0.95 24.37
N GLU A 35 21.73 1.27 25.01
CA GLU A 35 21.76 1.81 26.39
C GLU A 35 21.01 3.16 26.51
N ALA A 36 20.03 3.22 27.40
CA ALA A 36 19.19 4.41 27.61
C ALA A 36 19.96 5.56 28.31
N PRO A 37 19.59 6.83 28.06
CA PRO A 37 20.25 7.96 28.69
C PRO A 37 20.04 7.96 30.22
N LYS A 38 21.07 8.43 30.94
CA LYS A 38 21.11 8.36 32.41
C LYS A 38 20.50 9.57 33.12
N SER A 39 20.33 10.71 32.43
CA SER A 39 19.71 11.90 33.02
C SER A 39 18.19 11.77 33.08
N LEU A 40 17.59 12.25 34.18
CA LEU A 40 16.14 12.19 34.39
C LEU A 40 15.34 12.86 33.27
N SER A 41 15.79 14.04 32.82
CA SER A 41 15.15 14.80 31.73
C SER A 41 15.25 14.10 30.37
N ALA A 42 16.32 13.34 30.12
CA ALA A 42 16.45 12.58 28.88
C ALA A 42 15.59 11.31 28.90
N ARG A 43 15.39 10.69 30.08
CA ARG A 43 14.48 9.54 30.22
C ARG A 43 13.03 9.92 29.94
N THR A 44 12.58 11.06 30.47
CA THR A 44 11.23 11.56 30.19
C THR A 44 11.03 11.89 28.71
N LEU A 45 12.04 12.47 28.06
CA LEU A 45 11.99 12.76 26.62
C LEU A 45 11.94 11.47 25.79
N VAL A 46 12.81 10.50 26.08
CA VAL A 46 12.84 9.21 25.37
C VAL A 46 11.55 8.43 25.58
N ALA A 47 10.97 8.46 26.78
CA ALA A 47 9.68 7.82 27.05
C ALA A 47 8.54 8.44 26.22
N ALA A 48 8.48 9.78 26.14
CA ALA A 48 7.50 10.47 25.30
C ALA A 48 7.73 10.18 23.81
N TYR A 49 9.00 10.11 23.38
CA TYR A 49 9.36 9.78 22.01
C TYR A 49 8.99 8.34 21.64
N TRP A 50 9.22 7.37 22.52
CA TRP A 50 8.82 5.99 22.31
C TRP A 50 7.30 5.85 22.20
N LEU A 51 6.54 6.54 23.06
CA LEU A 51 5.08 6.56 22.95
C LEU A 51 4.65 7.12 21.60
N PHE A 52 5.26 8.21 21.15
CA PHE A 52 4.98 8.80 19.84
C PHE A 52 5.27 7.82 18.69
N VAL A 53 6.44 7.17 18.68
CA VAL A 53 6.82 6.20 17.64
C VAL A 53 5.85 5.02 17.61
N VAL A 54 5.47 4.47 18.77
CA VAL A 54 4.52 3.36 18.86
C VAL A 54 3.16 3.76 18.31
N LEU A 55 2.64 4.93 18.69
CA LEU A 55 1.36 5.42 18.15
C LEU A 55 1.42 5.65 16.64
N MET A 56 2.53 6.20 16.14
CA MET A 56 2.72 6.47 14.71
C MET A 56 2.84 5.18 13.89
N LEU A 57 3.56 4.17 14.39
CA LEU A 57 3.64 2.86 13.75
C LEU A 57 2.28 2.16 13.77
N ALA A 58 1.56 2.21 14.90
CA ALA A 58 0.23 1.61 15.02
C ALA A 58 -0.75 2.22 14.01
N THR A 59 -0.82 3.56 13.89
CA THR A 59 -1.70 4.22 12.92
C THR A 59 -1.28 3.95 11.48
N PHE A 60 0.03 3.90 11.19
CA PHE A 60 0.52 3.53 9.86
C PHE A 60 0.12 2.09 9.50
N THR A 61 0.31 1.13 10.42
CA THR A 61 -0.09 -0.27 10.20
C THR A 61 -1.60 -0.43 10.05
N ALA A 62 -2.39 0.31 10.82
CA ALA A 62 -3.85 0.29 10.72
C ALA A 62 -4.34 0.89 9.39
N ASN A 63 -3.77 2.02 8.96
CA ASN A 63 -4.13 2.65 7.70
C ASN A 63 -3.69 1.82 6.50
N LEU A 64 -2.50 1.21 6.54
CA LEU A 64 -2.03 0.31 5.49
C LEU A 64 -2.94 -0.91 5.38
N ALA A 65 -3.29 -1.55 6.51
CA ALA A 65 -4.21 -2.68 6.53
C ALA A 65 -5.59 -2.29 5.98
N ALA A 66 -6.14 -1.15 6.42
CA ALA A 66 -7.41 -0.64 5.92
C ALA A 66 -7.36 -0.39 4.40
N PHE A 67 -6.29 0.22 3.89
CA PHE A 67 -6.13 0.48 2.46
C PHE A 67 -6.09 -0.82 1.64
N LEU A 68 -5.29 -1.80 2.07
CA LEU A 68 -5.20 -3.11 1.41
C LEU A 68 -6.54 -3.87 1.42
N THR A 69 -7.35 -3.70 2.47
CA THR A 69 -8.70 -4.29 2.49
C THR A 69 -9.71 -3.55 1.62
N VAL A 70 -9.56 -2.22 1.43
CA VAL A 70 -10.46 -1.41 0.60
C VAL A 70 -10.25 -1.69 -0.89
N GLU A 71 -9.01 -1.83 -1.35
CA GLU A 71 -8.71 -2.20 -2.74
C GLU A 71 -9.32 -3.55 -3.14
N ARG A 72 -9.52 -4.45 -2.17
CA ARG A 72 -10.15 -5.77 -2.37
C ARG A 72 -11.68 -5.75 -2.44
N MET A 73 -12.34 -4.69 -1.95
CA MET A 73 -13.80 -4.65 -1.81
C MET A 73 -14.53 -3.80 -2.85
N GLN A 74 -13.84 -3.08 -3.73
CA GLN A 74 -14.51 -2.20 -4.69
C GLN A 74 -14.69 -2.89 -6.04
N SER A 75 -15.89 -3.40 -6.29
CA SER A 75 -16.34 -3.58 -7.68
C SER A 75 -16.29 -2.21 -8.38
N PRO A 76 -15.80 -2.11 -9.63
CA PRO A 76 -15.66 -0.84 -10.32
C PRO A 76 -17.02 -0.13 -10.55
N VAL A 77 -18.12 -0.87 -10.44
CA VAL A 77 -19.49 -0.41 -10.65
C VAL A 77 -20.40 -0.95 -9.56
N GLN A 78 -21.27 -0.09 -9.01
CA GLN A 78 -22.31 -0.46 -8.04
C GLN A 78 -23.73 -0.11 -8.51
N SER A 79 -23.88 0.63 -9.61
CA SER A 79 -25.20 1.04 -10.10
C SER A 79 -25.22 1.28 -11.61
N LEU A 80 -26.40 1.17 -12.21
CA LEU A 80 -26.63 1.50 -13.63
C LEU A 80 -26.16 2.93 -13.97
N LYS A 81 -26.33 3.88 -13.04
CA LYS A 81 -25.90 5.27 -13.25
C LYS A 81 -24.39 5.42 -13.27
N GLN A 82 -23.68 4.65 -12.45
CA GLN A 82 -22.20 4.62 -12.48
C GLN A 82 -21.71 3.95 -13.77
N LEU A 83 -22.37 2.87 -14.18
CA LEU A 83 -22.12 2.18 -15.46
C LEU A 83 -22.29 3.14 -16.65
N ALA A 84 -23.31 3.98 -16.64
CA ALA A 84 -23.58 4.94 -17.71
C ALA A 84 -22.58 6.10 -17.80
N ARG A 85 -21.89 6.44 -16.70
CA ARG A 85 -20.92 7.55 -16.66
C ARG A 85 -19.53 7.15 -17.14
N GLN A 86 -19.18 5.89 -16.98
CA GLN A 86 -17.91 5.37 -17.45
C GLN A 86 -18.01 4.93 -18.91
N SER A 87 -16.86 4.90 -19.58
CA SER A 87 -16.74 4.43 -20.97
C SER A 87 -15.93 3.14 -21.09
N ARG A 88 -15.47 2.57 -19.98
CA ARG A 88 -14.61 1.37 -19.96
C ARG A 88 -15.41 0.09 -20.17
N ILE A 89 -16.52 -0.05 -19.46
CA ILE A 89 -17.36 -1.25 -19.52
C ILE A 89 -18.44 -1.05 -20.57
N ASN A 90 -18.40 -1.88 -21.59
CA ASN A 90 -19.44 -1.96 -22.60
C ASN A 90 -20.63 -2.71 -22.04
N TYR A 91 -21.85 -2.24 -22.31
CA TYR A 91 -23.05 -2.93 -21.83
C TYR A 91 -24.08 -3.06 -22.93
N THR A 92 -24.86 -4.14 -22.85
CA THR A 92 -25.90 -4.46 -23.84
C THR A 92 -27.14 -5.04 -23.16
N VAL A 93 -28.18 -5.16 -23.95
CA VAL A 93 -29.45 -5.81 -23.61
C VAL A 93 -29.81 -6.81 -24.71
N VAL A 94 -30.70 -7.74 -24.39
CA VAL A 94 -31.28 -8.66 -25.37
C VAL A 94 -32.20 -7.88 -26.31
N GLN A 95 -32.07 -8.13 -27.62
CA GLN A 95 -32.85 -7.49 -28.66
C GLN A 95 -34.34 -7.77 -28.45
N ASP A 96 -35.17 -6.73 -28.58
CA ASP A 96 -36.63 -6.78 -28.45
C ASP A 96 -37.16 -7.37 -27.14
N SER A 97 -36.33 -7.40 -26.09
CA SER A 97 -36.72 -7.75 -24.72
C SER A 97 -37.46 -6.61 -24.02
N ASP A 98 -38.11 -6.94 -22.90
CA ASP A 98 -38.77 -5.95 -22.04
C ASP A 98 -37.78 -4.90 -21.51
N ALA A 99 -36.56 -5.31 -21.15
CA ALA A 99 -35.49 -4.39 -20.76
C ALA A 99 -35.13 -3.44 -21.91
N HIS A 100 -34.99 -3.94 -23.13
CA HIS A 100 -34.68 -3.10 -24.29
C HIS A 100 -35.82 -2.12 -24.62
N ASN A 101 -37.07 -2.58 -24.53
CA ASN A 101 -38.25 -1.73 -24.69
C ASN A 101 -38.36 -0.68 -23.58
N TYR A 102 -38.01 -1.02 -22.34
CA TYR A 102 -37.94 -0.08 -21.22
C TYR A 102 -36.99 1.09 -21.54
N PHE A 103 -35.77 0.82 -22.01
CA PHE A 103 -34.82 1.86 -22.39
C PHE A 103 -35.30 2.71 -23.57
N ARG A 104 -35.94 2.09 -24.58
CA ARG A 104 -36.56 2.83 -25.70
C ARG A 104 -37.69 3.76 -25.23
N ASN A 105 -38.59 3.26 -24.38
CA ASN A 105 -39.69 4.04 -23.83
C ASN A 105 -39.17 5.18 -22.94
N MET A 106 -38.14 4.92 -22.14
CA MET A 106 -37.56 5.92 -21.26
C MET A 106 -36.83 7.02 -22.04
N LYS A 107 -36.10 6.68 -23.11
CA LYS A 107 -35.54 7.65 -24.05
C LYS A 107 -36.65 8.52 -24.68
N ASN A 108 -37.74 7.91 -25.15
CA ASN A 108 -38.85 8.65 -25.75
C ASN A 108 -39.52 9.59 -24.73
N ALA A 109 -39.62 9.16 -23.47
CA ALA A 109 -40.13 9.99 -22.39
C ALA A 109 -39.19 11.16 -22.10
N GLU A 110 -37.87 10.94 -22.01
CA GLU A 110 -36.87 11.99 -21.86
C GLU A 110 -36.94 13.01 -23.00
N GLU A 111 -37.00 12.55 -24.25
CA GLU A 111 -37.09 13.41 -25.43
C GLU A 111 -38.38 14.25 -25.43
N THR A 112 -39.50 13.64 -25.03
CA THR A 112 -40.78 14.35 -24.90
C THR A 112 -40.71 15.41 -23.81
N LEU A 113 -40.17 15.08 -22.64
CA LEU A 113 -40.00 16.01 -21.54
C LEU A 113 -39.08 17.17 -21.95
N TYR A 114 -37.98 16.88 -22.62
CA TYR A 114 -37.06 17.88 -23.12
C TYR A 114 -37.70 18.80 -24.15
N ARG A 115 -38.50 18.25 -25.07
CA ARG A 115 -39.26 19.04 -26.05
C ARG A 115 -40.22 20.01 -25.37
N VAL A 116 -41.03 19.52 -24.42
CA VAL A 116 -41.99 20.37 -23.69
C VAL A 116 -41.27 21.43 -22.87
N TRP A 117 -40.19 21.07 -22.18
CA TRP A 117 -39.36 22.01 -21.43
C TRP A 117 -38.78 23.10 -22.32
N LYS A 118 -38.28 22.73 -23.52
CA LYS A 118 -37.77 23.67 -24.52
C LYS A 118 -38.86 24.60 -25.04
N GLU A 119 -40.05 24.07 -25.34
CA GLU A 119 -41.20 24.87 -25.77
C GLU A 119 -41.61 25.91 -24.71
N ILE A 120 -41.72 25.51 -23.44
CA ILE A 120 -42.04 26.41 -22.33
C ILE A 120 -40.95 27.48 -22.15
N THR A 121 -39.68 27.10 -22.29
CA THR A 121 -38.55 28.02 -22.13
C THR A 121 -38.49 29.05 -23.26
N LEU A 122 -38.71 28.62 -24.51
CA LEU A 122 -38.63 29.50 -25.69
C LEU A 122 -39.89 30.36 -25.88
N ASN A 123 -41.06 29.88 -25.46
CA ASN A 123 -42.34 30.59 -25.55
C ASN A 123 -42.66 31.40 -24.28
N ALA A 124 -41.66 31.68 -23.44
CA ALA A 124 -41.82 32.36 -22.15
C ALA A 124 -42.32 33.83 -22.24
N SER A 125 -42.60 34.33 -23.45
CA SER A 125 -43.01 35.70 -23.73
C SER A 125 -44.39 36.10 -23.19
N ALA A 126 -45.21 35.18 -22.65
CA ALA A 126 -46.55 35.50 -22.16
C ALA A 126 -46.76 35.41 -20.63
N ASN A 127 -45.99 34.60 -19.88
CA ASN A 127 -46.17 34.42 -18.42
C ASN A 127 -44.92 33.80 -17.76
N GLN A 128 -43.76 34.45 -17.90
CA GLN A 128 -42.49 33.94 -17.40
C GLN A 128 -42.43 33.75 -15.86
N SER A 129 -43.34 34.38 -15.11
CA SER A 129 -43.47 34.22 -13.65
C SER A 129 -44.21 32.94 -13.23
N GLN A 130 -44.92 32.27 -14.14
CA GLN A 130 -45.76 31.12 -13.79
C GLN A 130 -44.96 29.81 -13.66
N TYR A 131 -43.82 29.68 -14.35
CA TYR A 131 -43.04 28.45 -14.39
C TYR A 131 -41.56 28.71 -14.08
N ARG A 132 -41.05 28.05 -13.04
CA ARG A 132 -39.64 28.07 -12.62
C ARG A 132 -38.84 26.96 -13.31
N VAL A 133 -38.73 27.06 -14.62
CA VAL A 133 -38.22 26.01 -15.51
C VAL A 133 -36.75 25.63 -15.23
N TRP A 134 -35.92 26.61 -14.84
CA TRP A 134 -34.49 26.40 -14.56
C TRP A 134 -34.19 25.66 -13.25
N ASP A 135 -35.14 25.63 -12.31
CA ASP A 135 -34.95 24.96 -11.02
C ASP A 135 -35.11 23.43 -11.11
N TYR A 136 -35.58 22.94 -12.26
CA TYR A 136 -35.71 21.52 -12.54
C TYR A 136 -35.03 21.16 -13.88
N PRO A 137 -33.69 21.07 -13.90
CA PRO A 137 -32.97 20.71 -15.11
C PRO A 137 -33.25 19.25 -15.48
N ILE A 138 -33.73 19.05 -16.71
CA ILE A 138 -33.88 17.72 -17.31
C ILE A 138 -32.50 17.12 -17.52
N LYS A 139 -32.35 15.85 -17.16
CA LYS A 139 -31.12 15.08 -17.37
C LYS A 139 -31.41 14.02 -18.42
N GLU A 140 -30.70 14.05 -19.53
CA GLU A 140 -30.74 13.01 -20.57
C GLU A 140 -29.79 11.89 -20.17
N GLN A 141 -30.27 10.89 -19.44
CA GLN A 141 -29.44 9.75 -19.00
C GLN A 141 -29.70 8.54 -19.88
N TYR A 142 -30.98 8.24 -20.14
CA TYR A 142 -31.38 7.05 -20.87
C TYR A 142 -31.08 7.17 -22.38
N GLY A 143 -31.10 8.39 -22.93
CA GLY A 143 -30.60 8.66 -24.28
C GLY A 143 -29.15 8.21 -24.49
N HIS A 144 -28.24 8.61 -23.59
CA HIS A 144 -26.83 8.20 -23.67
C HIS A 144 -26.64 6.70 -23.45
N ILE A 145 -27.39 6.11 -22.52
CA ILE A 145 -27.36 4.67 -22.24
C ILE A 145 -27.75 3.87 -23.50
N LEU A 146 -28.86 4.24 -24.15
CA LEU A 146 -29.32 3.52 -25.34
C LEU A 146 -28.34 3.67 -26.51
N ILE A 147 -27.78 4.86 -26.73
CA ILE A 147 -26.75 5.07 -27.77
C ILE A 147 -25.51 4.21 -27.50
N SER A 148 -25.10 4.09 -26.24
CA SER A 148 -24.00 3.22 -25.85
C SER A 148 -24.31 1.75 -26.10
N MET A 149 -25.53 1.30 -25.80
CA MET A 149 -25.99 -0.08 -26.09
C MET A 149 -26.07 -0.38 -27.58
N GLU A 150 -26.52 0.58 -28.39
CA GLU A 150 -26.58 0.43 -29.85
C GLU A 150 -25.17 0.37 -30.47
N LYS A 151 -24.21 1.11 -29.90
CA LYS A 151 -22.81 1.08 -30.32
C LYS A 151 -22.13 -0.26 -29.99
N THR A 152 -22.44 -0.87 -28.85
CA THR A 152 -21.91 -2.17 -28.43
C THR A 152 -22.58 -3.35 -29.14
N GLY A 153 -23.80 -3.15 -29.64
CA GLY A 153 -24.59 -4.13 -30.36
C GLY A 153 -25.43 -5.00 -29.43
N THR A 154 -26.73 -5.08 -29.67
CA THR A 154 -27.65 -5.92 -28.90
C THR A 154 -27.41 -7.41 -29.20
N VAL A 155 -27.69 -8.26 -28.20
CA VAL A 155 -27.58 -9.72 -28.34
C VAL A 155 -28.92 -10.32 -28.72
N LYS A 156 -28.96 -11.43 -29.47
CA LYS A 156 -30.23 -11.98 -29.98
C LYS A 156 -30.94 -12.85 -28.95
N SER A 157 -30.17 -13.50 -28.08
CA SER A 157 -30.68 -14.41 -27.06
C SER A 157 -30.03 -14.15 -25.72
N THR A 158 -30.74 -14.46 -24.64
CA THR A 158 -30.22 -14.35 -23.28
C THR A 158 -28.98 -15.23 -23.07
N ALA A 159 -29.00 -16.45 -23.59
CA ALA A 159 -27.87 -17.38 -23.48
C ALA A 159 -26.59 -16.85 -24.17
N GLU A 160 -26.76 -16.19 -25.32
CA GLU A 160 -25.67 -15.50 -26.02
C GLU A 160 -25.11 -14.34 -25.18
N GLY A 161 -26.00 -13.58 -24.52
CA GLY A 161 -25.63 -12.53 -23.60
C GLY A 161 -24.74 -13.02 -22.45
N PHE A 162 -25.17 -14.08 -21.76
CA PHE A 162 -24.38 -14.67 -20.66
C PHE A 162 -23.08 -15.31 -21.15
N GLN A 163 -23.09 -15.94 -22.33
CA GLN A 163 -21.86 -16.46 -22.94
C GLN A 163 -20.87 -15.33 -23.20
N LYS A 164 -21.32 -14.20 -23.76
CA LYS A 164 -20.47 -13.04 -24.04
C LYS A 164 -19.90 -12.40 -22.77
N VAL A 165 -20.64 -12.41 -21.66
CA VAL A 165 -20.10 -12.00 -20.35
C VAL A 165 -19.00 -12.95 -19.89
N ARG A 166 -19.21 -14.28 -20.01
CA ARG A 166 -18.20 -15.28 -19.62
C ARG A 166 -16.94 -15.27 -20.48
N GLU A 167 -17.05 -14.86 -21.75
CA GLU A 167 -15.88 -14.76 -22.65
C GLU A 167 -15.01 -13.54 -22.34
N ASN A 168 -15.51 -12.55 -21.58
CA ASN A 168 -14.78 -11.34 -21.22
C ASN A 168 -14.32 -11.39 -19.76
N ASP A 169 -13.19 -12.04 -19.50
CA ASP A 169 -12.62 -12.22 -18.16
C ASP A 169 -12.20 -10.89 -17.48
N ASP A 170 -11.91 -9.84 -18.26
CA ASP A 170 -11.48 -8.53 -17.75
C ASP A 170 -12.62 -7.65 -17.20
N ALA A 171 -13.84 -8.19 -17.06
CA ALA A 171 -15.05 -7.47 -16.63
C ALA A 171 -15.36 -6.19 -17.46
N GLU A 172 -14.94 -6.16 -18.72
CA GLU A 172 -15.16 -5.04 -19.64
C GLU A 172 -16.53 -5.09 -20.35
N PHE A 173 -17.33 -6.11 -20.06
CA PHE A 173 -18.64 -6.31 -20.65
C PHE A 173 -19.69 -6.62 -19.59
N ALA A 174 -20.84 -5.94 -19.65
CA ALA A 174 -21.97 -6.14 -18.75
C ALA A 174 -23.27 -6.40 -19.52
N LEU A 175 -24.02 -7.43 -19.12
CA LEU A 175 -25.36 -7.70 -19.63
C LEU A 175 -26.39 -7.10 -18.69
N ILE A 176 -27.30 -6.28 -19.22
CA ILE A 176 -28.48 -5.81 -18.50
C ILE A 176 -29.65 -6.71 -18.88
N HIS A 177 -30.26 -7.35 -17.87
CA HIS A 177 -31.37 -8.28 -18.05
C HIS A 177 -32.26 -8.34 -16.79
N ASP A 178 -33.31 -9.17 -16.79
CA ASP A 178 -34.21 -9.32 -15.65
C ASP A 178 -33.46 -9.81 -14.39
N ALA A 179 -33.76 -9.21 -13.25
CA ALA A 179 -33.07 -9.46 -11.99
C ALA A 179 -33.22 -10.91 -11.53
N LEU A 180 -34.38 -11.54 -11.73
CA LEU A 180 -34.58 -12.93 -11.33
C LEU A 180 -33.80 -13.92 -12.20
N GLU A 181 -33.68 -13.65 -13.50
CA GLU A 181 -32.92 -14.50 -14.43
C GLU A 181 -31.41 -14.37 -14.19
N ILE A 182 -30.92 -13.13 -13.96
CA ILE A 182 -29.54 -12.89 -13.52
C ILE A 182 -29.27 -13.63 -12.20
N LYS A 183 -30.14 -13.45 -11.21
CA LYS A 183 -30.00 -14.10 -9.91
C LYS A 183 -29.93 -15.62 -10.05
N TYR A 184 -30.73 -16.20 -10.95
CA TYR A 184 -30.71 -17.64 -11.23
C TYR A 184 -29.38 -18.11 -11.85
N GLU A 185 -28.86 -17.38 -12.84
CA GLU A 185 -27.60 -17.73 -13.50
C GLU A 185 -26.38 -17.55 -12.58
N VAL A 186 -26.32 -16.45 -11.81
CA VAL A 186 -25.28 -16.22 -10.79
C VAL A 186 -25.31 -17.30 -9.70
N TYR A 187 -26.50 -17.83 -9.40
CA TYR A 187 -26.64 -18.90 -8.43
C TYR A 187 -26.03 -20.24 -8.88
N ARG A 188 -26.01 -20.45 -10.19
CA ARG A 188 -25.52 -21.67 -10.85
C ARG A 188 -24.04 -21.58 -11.22
N ASP A 189 -23.64 -20.44 -11.78
CA ASP A 189 -22.29 -20.17 -12.30
C ASP A 189 -21.58 -19.12 -11.42
N CYS A 190 -20.57 -19.56 -10.67
CA CYS A 190 -19.82 -18.71 -9.71
C CYS A 190 -18.94 -17.64 -10.38
N ASN A 191 -18.68 -17.78 -11.68
CA ASN A 191 -17.89 -16.80 -12.44
C ASN A 191 -18.70 -15.54 -12.77
N LEU A 192 -20.02 -15.58 -12.57
CA LEU A 192 -20.90 -14.45 -12.80
C LEU A 192 -21.16 -13.72 -11.47
N THR A 193 -21.19 -12.40 -11.52
CA THR A 193 -21.52 -11.55 -10.38
C THR A 193 -22.68 -10.63 -10.73
N GLU A 194 -23.63 -10.50 -9.80
CA GLU A 194 -24.71 -9.52 -9.89
C GLU A 194 -24.18 -8.15 -9.44
N ILE A 195 -24.48 -7.10 -10.22
CA ILE A 195 -23.99 -5.75 -9.94
C ILE A 195 -25.17 -4.78 -9.73
N GLY A 196 -25.20 -4.19 -8.54
CA GLY A 196 -26.10 -3.10 -8.18
C GLY A 196 -27.52 -3.55 -7.81
N GLU A 197 -28.38 -2.54 -7.61
CA GLU A 197 -29.77 -2.76 -7.23
C GLU A 197 -30.70 -2.74 -8.46
N PRO A 198 -31.84 -3.46 -8.42
CA PRO A 198 -32.87 -3.38 -9.45
C PRO A 198 -33.34 -1.93 -9.66
N PHE A 199 -33.28 -1.44 -10.90
CA PHE A 199 -33.61 -0.04 -11.22
C PHE A 199 -35.05 0.17 -11.69
N ALA A 200 -35.75 -0.90 -12.06
CA ALA A 200 -37.11 -0.88 -12.58
C ALA A 200 -37.90 -2.08 -12.05
N GLU A 201 -38.22 -2.03 -10.75
CA GLU A 201 -39.00 -3.10 -10.11
C GLU A 201 -40.42 -3.16 -10.71
N GLN A 202 -40.70 -4.24 -11.43
CA GLN A 202 -42.03 -4.56 -11.94
C GLN A 202 -42.48 -5.90 -11.34
N PRO A 203 -43.56 -5.92 -10.53
CA PRO A 203 -44.01 -7.17 -9.93
C PRO A 203 -44.65 -8.06 -10.99
N TYR A 204 -44.34 -9.36 -10.92
CA TYR A 204 -45.05 -10.37 -11.71
C TYR A 204 -46.52 -10.44 -11.29
N SER A 205 -47.42 -10.53 -12.26
CA SER A 205 -48.86 -10.59 -12.04
C SER A 205 -49.54 -11.60 -12.94
N ILE A 206 -50.65 -12.16 -12.48
CA ILE A 206 -51.47 -13.08 -13.27
C ILE A 206 -52.52 -12.25 -14.00
N ALA A 207 -52.42 -12.20 -15.32
CA ALA A 207 -53.39 -11.52 -16.15
C ALA A 207 -54.62 -12.40 -16.38
N VAL A 208 -55.82 -11.82 -16.22
CA VAL A 208 -57.11 -12.45 -16.50
C VAL A 208 -57.91 -11.59 -17.48
N GLN A 209 -58.82 -12.22 -18.22
CA GLN A 209 -59.70 -11.48 -19.13
C GLN A 209 -60.51 -10.42 -18.38
N GLN A 210 -60.59 -9.22 -18.94
CA GLN A 210 -61.36 -8.13 -18.36
C GLN A 210 -62.83 -8.54 -18.18
N GLY A 211 -63.35 -8.39 -16.96
CA GLY A 211 -64.72 -8.80 -16.61
C GLY A 211 -64.87 -10.25 -16.13
N SER A 212 -63.79 -11.03 -16.05
CA SER A 212 -63.83 -12.39 -15.50
C SER A 212 -63.98 -12.40 -13.97
N HIS A 213 -64.85 -13.28 -13.46
CA HIS A 213 -65.01 -13.54 -12.02
C HIS A 213 -63.75 -14.12 -11.37
N LEU A 214 -62.86 -14.71 -12.16
CA LEU A 214 -61.60 -15.30 -11.68
C LEU A 214 -60.65 -14.25 -11.10
N ASN A 215 -60.78 -12.98 -11.46
CA ASN A 215 -59.91 -11.93 -10.95
C ASN A 215 -59.99 -11.85 -9.41
N GLU A 216 -61.20 -11.81 -8.88
CA GLU A 216 -61.44 -11.68 -7.44
C GLU A 216 -61.04 -12.95 -6.70
N GLU A 217 -61.37 -14.13 -7.25
CA GLU A 217 -61.04 -15.40 -6.64
C GLU A 217 -59.53 -15.66 -6.61
N ILE A 218 -58.81 -15.42 -7.71
CA ILE A 218 -57.35 -15.57 -7.78
C ILE A 218 -56.67 -14.57 -6.86
N SER A 219 -57.09 -13.30 -6.87
CA SER A 219 -56.52 -12.28 -5.99
C SER A 219 -56.68 -12.65 -4.52
N ARG A 220 -57.86 -13.13 -4.12
CA ARG A 220 -58.11 -13.60 -2.75
C ARG A 220 -57.21 -14.79 -2.39
N ARG A 221 -57.06 -15.77 -3.28
CA ARG A 221 -56.19 -16.93 -3.04
C ARG A 221 -54.72 -16.55 -2.94
N ILE A 222 -54.23 -15.58 -3.72
CA ILE A 222 -52.86 -15.06 -3.62
C ILE A 222 -52.65 -14.42 -2.25
N LEU A 223 -53.62 -13.64 -1.75
CA LEU A 223 -53.54 -13.04 -0.42
C LEU A 223 -53.53 -14.10 0.70
N ASP A 224 -54.33 -15.16 0.58
CA ASP A 224 -54.30 -16.30 1.51
C ASP A 224 -52.90 -16.95 1.53
N LEU A 225 -52.29 -17.19 0.36
CA LEU A 225 -50.93 -17.74 0.24
C LEU A 225 -49.87 -16.81 0.85
N GLN A 226 -50.03 -15.49 0.70
CA GLN A 226 -49.13 -14.52 1.31
C GLN A 226 -49.26 -14.52 2.83
N LYS A 227 -50.48 -14.58 3.36
CA LYS A 227 -50.74 -14.70 4.80
C LYS A 227 -50.12 -15.97 5.38
N ASP A 228 -50.20 -17.08 4.64
CA ASP A 228 -49.64 -18.37 5.04
C ASP A 228 -48.10 -18.46 4.86
N ARG A 229 -47.45 -17.37 4.46
CA ARG A 229 -46.00 -17.31 4.16
C ARG A 229 -45.54 -18.34 3.14
N TYR A 230 -46.43 -18.75 2.24
CA TYR A 230 -46.13 -19.76 1.23
C TYR A 230 -45.02 -19.28 0.29
N PHE A 231 -45.04 -18.02 -0.14
CA PHE A 231 -43.98 -17.46 -0.99
C PHE A 231 -42.62 -17.37 -0.30
N GLU A 232 -42.58 -17.13 1.01
CA GLU A 232 -41.33 -17.19 1.78
C GLU A 232 -40.78 -18.62 1.81
N SER A 233 -41.66 -19.61 1.99
CA SER A 233 -41.25 -21.03 1.95
C SER A 233 -40.74 -21.45 0.56
N LEU A 234 -41.35 -20.95 -0.52
CA LEU A 234 -40.89 -21.19 -1.88
C LEU A 234 -39.55 -20.48 -2.13
N SER A 235 -39.43 -19.21 -1.75
CA SER A 235 -38.18 -18.47 -1.88
C SER A 235 -37.05 -19.17 -1.12
N ALA A 236 -37.31 -19.59 0.11
CA ALA A 236 -36.38 -20.38 0.91
C ALA A 236 -36.06 -21.73 0.27
N LYS A 237 -37.00 -22.37 -0.44
CA LYS A 237 -36.76 -23.65 -1.12
C LYS A 237 -35.91 -23.51 -2.39
N TYR A 238 -36.21 -22.52 -3.23
CA TYR A 238 -35.56 -22.35 -4.54
C TYR A 238 -34.26 -21.53 -4.46
N TRP A 239 -34.11 -20.66 -3.45
CA TRP A 239 -32.93 -19.83 -3.25
C TRP A 239 -32.10 -20.25 -2.02
N ASN A 240 -32.27 -21.49 -1.50
CA ASN A 240 -31.50 -22.00 -0.36
C ASN A 240 -30.04 -22.24 -0.74
N SER A 241 -29.08 -21.68 0.01
CA SER A 241 -27.61 -21.85 -0.13
C SER A 241 -27.11 -23.27 -0.41
N THR A 242 -27.89 -24.31 -0.13
CA THR A 242 -27.58 -25.71 -0.48
C THR A 242 -27.67 -26.02 -1.99
N LEU A 243 -28.44 -25.25 -2.76
CA LEU A 243 -28.55 -25.35 -4.23
C LEU A 243 -27.61 -24.40 -4.97
N LYS A 244 -26.92 -23.50 -4.25
CA LYS A 244 -25.84 -22.69 -4.84
C LYS A 244 -24.89 -23.72 -5.43
N GLY A 245 -24.51 -23.56 -6.70
CA GLY A 245 -23.47 -24.40 -7.29
C GLY A 245 -22.31 -24.50 -6.30
N LYS A 246 -21.52 -25.59 -6.32
CA LYS A 246 -20.31 -25.74 -5.48
C LYS A 246 -19.31 -24.62 -5.82
N CYS A 247 -19.61 -23.39 -5.42
CA CYS A 247 -18.74 -22.26 -5.41
C CYS A 247 -17.97 -22.45 -4.13
N ASP A 248 -16.70 -22.85 -4.27
CA ASP A 248 -15.78 -22.69 -3.18
C ASP A 248 -15.81 -21.20 -2.82
N SER A 249 -15.93 -20.87 -1.55
CA SER A 249 -15.83 -19.48 -1.09
C SER A 249 -14.36 -19.07 -1.15
N SER A 250 -13.79 -19.05 -2.35
CA SER A 250 -12.40 -18.71 -2.63
C SER A 250 -12.14 -17.20 -2.64
N ASP A 251 -13.17 -16.38 -2.42
CA ASP A 251 -13.06 -14.92 -2.35
C ASP A 251 -12.34 -14.42 -1.08
N GLU A 252 -12.02 -15.29 -0.12
CA GLU A 252 -11.37 -14.89 1.14
C GLU A 252 -9.86 -15.22 1.21
N ASP A 253 -9.30 -16.02 0.29
CA ASP A 253 -7.96 -16.60 0.46
C ASP A 253 -6.94 -16.29 -0.66
N GLU A 254 -7.14 -15.20 -1.42
CA GLU A 254 -6.00 -14.63 -2.16
C GLU A 254 -5.05 -13.93 -1.18
N GLY A 255 -4.10 -14.73 -0.66
CA GLY A 255 -2.98 -14.25 0.12
C GLY A 255 -2.22 -13.13 -0.58
N ILE A 256 -1.46 -12.34 0.17
CA ILE A 256 -0.64 -11.25 -0.39
C ILE A 256 0.31 -11.85 -1.46
N THR A 257 0.01 -11.62 -2.73
CA THR A 257 0.79 -12.16 -3.85
C THR A 257 2.15 -11.48 -3.91
N LEU A 258 3.15 -12.20 -4.44
CA LEU A 258 4.55 -11.76 -4.56
C LEU A 258 4.73 -10.48 -5.39
N GLU A 259 3.67 -10.02 -6.07
CA GLU A 259 3.62 -8.78 -6.85
C GLU A 259 3.73 -7.52 -5.98
N SER A 260 3.29 -7.58 -4.72
CA SER A 260 3.59 -6.56 -3.69
C SER A 260 5.03 -6.65 -3.15
N GLY A 261 5.97 -7.20 -3.93
CA GLY A 261 7.36 -7.49 -3.58
C GLY A 261 8.28 -6.27 -3.40
N GLY A 262 7.73 -5.06 -3.29
CA GLY A 262 8.49 -3.82 -3.09
C GLY A 262 9.38 -3.85 -1.84
N VAL A 263 8.96 -4.57 -0.79
CA VAL A 263 9.77 -4.77 0.42
C VAL A 263 11.06 -5.53 0.11
N PHE A 264 11.01 -6.58 -0.71
CA PHE A 264 12.21 -7.34 -1.09
C PHE A 264 13.18 -6.51 -1.92
N ILE A 265 12.66 -5.73 -2.87
CA ILE A 265 13.45 -4.82 -3.70
C ILE A 265 14.16 -3.77 -2.84
N ALA A 266 13.46 -3.18 -1.86
CA ALA A 266 14.02 -2.21 -0.94
C ALA A 266 15.15 -2.81 -0.06
N THR A 267 15.00 -4.05 0.41
CA THR A 267 16.05 -4.72 1.20
C THR A 267 17.32 -5.01 0.38
N LEU A 268 17.16 -5.45 -0.88
CA LEU A 268 18.28 -5.66 -1.80
C LEU A 268 19.05 -4.35 -2.05
N PHE A 269 18.31 -3.27 -2.31
CA PHE A 269 18.91 -1.96 -2.50
C PHE A 269 19.66 -1.48 -1.24
N GLY A 270 19.09 -1.68 -0.05
CA GLY A 270 19.73 -1.36 1.22
C GLY A 270 21.04 -2.13 1.44
N LEU A 271 21.07 -3.42 1.08
CA LEU A 271 22.27 -4.25 1.18
C LEU A 271 23.38 -3.77 0.23
N VAL A 272 23.04 -3.41 -1.01
CA VAL A 272 23.98 -2.85 -1.97
C VAL A 272 24.59 -1.55 -1.47
N LEU A 273 23.77 -0.62 -0.96
CA LEU A 273 24.26 0.63 -0.38
C LEU A 273 25.16 0.40 0.85
N ALA A 274 24.83 -0.57 1.69
CA ALA A 274 25.67 -0.94 2.84
C ALA A 274 27.04 -1.50 2.39
N MET A 275 27.07 -2.34 1.36
CA MET A 275 28.34 -2.83 0.79
C MET A 275 29.17 -1.71 0.16
N LEU A 276 28.54 -0.77 -0.54
CA LEU A 276 29.24 0.38 -1.15
C LEU A 276 29.84 1.30 -0.09
N THR A 277 29.09 1.64 0.95
CA THR A 277 29.58 2.51 2.04
C THR A 277 30.75 1.88 2.78
N LEU A 278 30.69 0.58 3.09
CA LEU A 278 31.79 -0.18 3.68
C LEU A 278 33.02 -0.23 2.75
N GLY A 279 32.80 -0.42 1.45
CA GLY A 279 33.87 -0.39 0.44
C GLY A 279 34.59 0.96 0.38
N ILE A 280 33.82 2.05 0.39
CA ILE A 280 34.34 3.43 0.39
C ILE A 280 35.15 3.70 1.66
N GLU A 281 34.67 3.30 2.84
CA GLU A 281 35.37 3.49 4.12
C GLU A 281 36.73 2.76 4.13
N ILE A 282 36.76 1.50 3.70
CA ILE A 282 38.00 0.71 3.61
C ILE A 282 38.97 1.34 2.60
N MET A 283 38.48 1.83 1.46
CA MET A 283 39.31 2.52 0.46
C MET A 283 39.87 3.83 1.00
N TYR A 284 39.07 4.61 1.73
CA TYR A 284 39.48 5.85 2.35
C TYR A 284 40.56 5.61 3.41
N GLU A 285 40.38 4.62 4.29
CA GLU A 285 41.39 4.24 5.27
C GLU A 285 42.68 3.71 4.62
N ARG A 286 42.56 2.88 3.57
CA ARG A 286 43.73 2.37 2.84
C ARG A 286 44.50 3.50 2.15
N LYS A 287 43.81 4.49 1.58
CA LYS A 287 44.45 5.69 1.00
C LYS A 287 45.09 6.57 2.09
N ALA A 288 44.41 6.79 3.22
CA ALA A 288 44.97 7.53 4.35
C ALA A 288 46.23 6.84 4.91
N LYS A 289 46.21 5.52 5.10
CA LYS A 289 47.37 4.73 5.55
C LYS A 289 48.51 4.77 4.53
N LYS A 290 48.23 4.68 3.22
CA LYS A 290 49.26 4.82 2.15
C LYS A 290 49.89 6.21 2.13
N ASN A 291 49.10 7.27 2.32
CA ASN A 291 49.60 8.65 2.37
C ASN A 291 50.44 8.90 3.63
N VAL A 292 50.05 8.34 4.79
CA VAL A 292 50.86 8.39 6.02
C VAL A 292 52.19 7.64 5.86
N ILE A 293 52.21 6.50 5.17
CA ILE A 293 53.44 5.73 4.91
C ILE A 293 54.36 6.47 3.92
N LYS A 294 53.82 7.12 2.89
CA LYS A 294 54.61 7.99 1.97
C LYS A 294 55.24 9.18 2.70
N VAL A 295 54.47 9.91 3.51
CA VAL A 295 54.98 11.05 4.32
C VAL A 295 56.05 10.61 5.32
N LYS A 296 56.00 9.37 5.83
CA LYS A 296 57.02 8.83 6.74
C LYS A 296 58.30 8.38 6.01
N LYS A 297 58.20 7.88 4.77
CA LYS A 297 59.35 7.58 3.90
C LYS A 297 60.07 8.85 3.46
N ASP A 298 59.35 9.86 2.98
CA ASP A 298 59.94 11.15 2.58
C ASP A 298 60.67 11.83 3.75
N LYS A 299 60.17 11.72 4.98
CA LYS A 299 60.87 12.24 6.18
C LYS A 299 62.10 11.43 6.60
N THR A 300 62.22 10.18 6.17
CA THR A 300 63.36 9.31 6.50
C THR A 300 64.49 9.48 5.48
N GLU A 301 64.17 9.60 4.19
CA GLU A 301 65.13 9.93 3.11
C GLU A 301 65.70 11.34 3.28
N ASN A 302 64.88 12.35 3.61
CA ASN A 302 65.38 13.70 3.92
C ASN A 302 66.30 13.75 5.16
N LYS A 303 66.21 12.75 6.06
CA LYS A 303 67.08 12.65 7.24
C LYS A 303 68.41 11.97 6.92
N SER A 304 68.44 10.97 6.03
CA SER A 304 69.68 10.35 5.55
C SER A 304 70.46 11.29 4.64
N GLU A 305 69.80 12.02 3.75
CA GLU A 305 70.44 12.96 2.84
C GLU A 305 71.04 14.18 3.57
N LYS A 306 70.43 14.59 4.70
CA LYS A 306 70.95 15.66 5.56
C LYS A 306 72.11 15.19 6.46
N ALA A 307 72.20 13.89 6.76
CA ALA A 307 73.34 13.29 7.47
C ALA A 307 74.54 13.08 6.55
N GLU A 308 74.32 12.67 5.29
CA GLU A 308 75.37 12.60 4.26
C GLU A 308 75.94 13.98 3.91
N LYS A 309 75.09 15.02 3.84
CA LYS A 309 75.56 16.40 3.59
C LYS A 309 76.36 17.02 4.74
N MET A 310 76.22 16.54 5.98
CA MET A 310 77.10 16.96 7.09
C MET A 310 78.45 16.24 7.10
N LEU A 311 78.60 15.10 6.41
CA LEU A 311 79.85 14.34 6.36
C LEU A 311 80.81 14.80 5.24
N ASN A 312 80.35 15.65 4.31
CA ASN A 312 81.09 16.06 3.10
C ASN A 312 81.61 17.52 3.11
N ASN A 313 81.75 18.15 4.28
CA ASN A 313 82.48 19.42 4.39
C ASN A 313 83.98 19.18 4.60
N PRO A 314 84.88 19.73 3.77
CA PRO A 314 86.31 19.54 3.91
C PRO A 314 86.87 20.60 4.85
N PHE A 315 86.87 20.36 6.16
CA PHE A 315 87.78 21.03 7.09
C PHE A 315 87.93 20.16 8.34
N PHE A 316 89.19 19.88 8.70
CA PHE A 316 89.68 18.97 9.76
C PHE A 316 89.91 17.50 9.37
N ASN A 317 90.95 17.29 8.57
CA ASN A 317 91.92 16.22 8.86
C ASN A 317 92.97 16.82 9.81
N ASP A 318 93.21 16.21 10.96
CA ASP A 318 94.57 15.90 11.39
C ASP A 318 94.57 14.83 12.49
N ASP A 319 95.60 14.00 12.38
CA ASP A 319 95.78 12.69 12.96
C ASP A 319 96.00 12.64 14.48
N LYS A 320 95.70 11.45 15.01
CA LYS A 320 96.38 10.72 16.12
C LYS A 320 97.22 11.55 17.10
N LEU A 321 96.90 11.45 18.39
CA LEU A 321 97.74 10.82 19.43
C LEU A 321 97.10 10.96 20.82
N PHE A 322 97.59 10.15 21.76
CA PHE A 322 97.44 10.23 23.23
C PHE A 322 96.25 9.52 23.90
N SER A 323 96.52 8.25 24.22
CA SER A 323 96.73 7.74 25.58
C SER A 323 95.95 8.34 26.77
N ARG A 324 95.50 7.36 27.58
CA ARG A 324 95.41 7.34 29.06
C ARG A 324 94.15 7.88 29.73
N GLU A 325 93.57 6.96 30.51
CA GLU A 325 92.97 7.10 31.85
C GLU A 325 92.65 8.51 32.33
N PHE A 326 91.40 8.73 32.76
CA PHE A 326 91.04 9.08 34.14
C PHE A 326 89.53 9.31 34.28
N GLY A 327 88.91 8.67 35.29
CA GLY A 327 88.07 9.33 36.29
C GLY A 327 86.63 9.78 35.97
N ASN A 328 85.67 8.96 36.47
CA ASN A 328 84.53 9.30 37.35
C ASN A 328 83.43 10.36 37.00
N PHE A 329 82.19 9.82 36.87
CA PHE A 329 80.87 10.25 37.43
C PHE A 329 80.23 11.60 37.01
N PRO A 330 78.90 11.82 37.21
CA PRO A 330 77.70 11.05 36.83
C PRO A 330 76.61 11.92 36.13
N LYS A 331 75.53 11.30 35.59
CA LYS A 331 74.09 11.67 35.80
C LYS A 331 73.14 11.01 34.76
N LYS A 332 72.02 10.45 35.28
CA LYS A 332 70.78 9.95 34.61
C LYS A 332 70.09 11.03 33.74
N PRO A 333 68.97 10.80 33.00
CA PRO A 333 68.05 9.64 32.83
C PRO A 333 67.89 9.26 31.31
N SER A 334 67.11 8.29 30.81
CA SER A 334 65.65 8.13 30.84
C SER A 334 65.21 6.90 30.02
N LYS A 335 64.11 6.29 30.45
CA LYS A 335 63.36 5.16 29.88
C LYS A 335 63.07 5.26 28.37
N LEU A 336 63.18 4.13 27.65
CA LEU A 336 62.16 3.64 26.69
C LEU A 336 62.62 2.35 25.99
N LEU A 337 61.97 1.22 26.29
CA LEU A 337 61.65 0.17 25.33
C LEU A 337 60.83 -0.93 26.03
N ALA A 338 59.58 -1.11 25.59
CA ALA A 338 59.04 -2.40 25.17
C ALA A 338 57.51 -2.32 25.08
N THR A 339 57.06 -2.30 23.84
CA THR A 339 55.76 -2.65 23.25
C THR A 339 54.92 -3.67 24.03
N LYS A 340 53.63 -3.36 24.26
CA LYS A 340 52.59 -4.34 24.62
C LYS A 340 51.86 -4.86 23.38
N PRO A 341 51.52 -6.16 23.29
CA PRO A 341 50.70 -6.69 22.20
C PRO A 341 49.19 -6.46 22.44
N LYS A 342 48.46 -6.32 21.33
CA LYS A 342 46.99 -6.33 21.26
C LYS A 342 46.48 -7.72 21.64
N VAL A 343 45.53 -7.78 22.57
CA VAL A 343 44.72 -8.99 22.83
C VAL A 343 43.26 -8.64 22.54
N SER A 344 42.67 -9.33 21.58
CA SER A 344 41.22 -9.43 21.36
C SER A 344 40.66 -10.44 22.35
N PHE A 345 39.73 -10.03 23.21
CA PHE A 345 39.00 -10.96 24.09
C PHE A 345 37.76 -11.49 23.37
N ILE A 346 37.59 -12.81 23.41
CA ILE A 346 36.37 -13.54 23.07
C ILE A 346 35.63 -13.77 24.39
N THR A 347 34.39 -13.29 24.52
CA THR A 347 33.53 -13.59 25.66
C THR A 347 32.72 -14.86 25.38
N VAL A 348 32.97 -15.92 26.14
CA VAL A 348 32.14 -17.14 26.19
C VAL A 348 31.29 -17.04 27.45
N PHE A 349 29.96 -17.01 27.31
CA PHE A 349 29.04 -17.16 28.44
C PHE A 349 28.98 -18.63 28.85
N PRO A 350 29.06 -18.98 30.15
CA PRO A 350 28.64 -20.30 30.58
C PRO A 350 27.12 -20.42 30.45
N ARG A 351 26.70 -21.50 29.80
CA ARG A 351 25.32 -21.95 29.69
C ARG A 351 24.91 -22.52 31.05
N ASP A 352 24.21 -21.76 31.88
CA ASP A 352 23.53 -22.33 33.04
C ASP A 352 22.31 -23.12 32.56
N GLN A 353 22.41 -24.44 32.68
CA GLN A 353 21.30 -25.37 32.62
C GLN A 353 20.98 -25.85 34.04
N LEU A 354 19.68 -25.79 34.39
CA LEU A 354 18.95 -26.53 35.43
C LEU A 354 19.15 -25.98 36.87
N TYR A 355 18.14 -25.40 37.51
CA TYR A 355 16.81 -25.97 37.85
C TYR A 355 15.67 -24.95 37.77
#